data_AF-A0A926KMH0-F1
#
_entry.id   AF-A0A926KMH0-F1
#
_cell.length_a   1.000
_cell.length_b   1.000
_cell.length_c   1.000
_cell.angle_alpha   90.00
_cell.angle_beta   90.00
_cell.angle_gamma   90.00
#
_symmetry.space_group_name_H-M   'P 1'
#
loop_
_entity.id
_entity.type
_entity.pdbx_description
1 polymer ?
#
loop_
_entity_poly.entity_id
_entity_poly.type
_entity_poly.pdbx_seq_one_letter_code
_entity_poly.pdbx_strand_id
1 'polypeptide(L)'
;MIQSLRWVLIASGIFLVGLAGLEKVILFSAVFNKTHAMGKDAILINIPGYFWNITNYTGYFGFTLIVAGIAVVVYSKVKGI
;
A
#
# COMPACT_ATOMS: atom_id res chain seq x y z
N MET A 1 -14.23 -4.53 22.36
CA MET A 1 -14.09 -5.17 21.04
C MET A 1 -13.97 -4.17 19.89
N ILE A 2 -14.82 -3.13 19.83
CA ILE A 2 -14.74 -2.08 18.79
C ILE A 2 -13.48 -1.22 18.89
N GLN A 3 -12.96 -0.96 20.09
CA GLN A 3 -11.74 -0.16 20.28
C GLN A 3 -10.49 -0.82 19.69
N SER A 4 -10.31 -2.13 19.88
CA SER A 4 -9.19 -2.88 19.30
C SER A 4 -9.32 -2.99 17.77
N LEU A 5 -10.55 -3.13 17.25
CA LEU A 5 -10.80 -3.17 15.81
C LEU A 5 -10.35 -1.88 15.09
N ARG A 6 -10.55 -0.69 15.70
CA ARG A 6 -10.11 0.60 15.14
C ARG A 6 -8.60 0.62 14.89
N TRP A 7 -7.83 0.23 15.90
CA TRP A 7 -6.37 0.23 15.84
C TRP A 7 -5.84 -0.84 14.89
N VAL A 8 -6.47 -2.02 14.84
CA VAL A 8 -6.10 -3.10 13.91
C VAL A 8 -6.29 -2.66 12.46
N LEU A 9 -7.41 -2.02 12.11
CA LEU A 9 -7.66 -1.53 10.75
C LEU A 9 -6.68 -0.43 10.32
N ILE A 10 -6.39 0.52 11.21
CA ILE A 10 -5.44 1.60 10.91
C ILE A 10 -4.02 1.06 10.80
N ALA A 11 -3.57 0.21 11.74
CA ALA A 11 -2.23 -0.35 11.72
C ALA A 11 -1.99 -1.27 10.51
N SER A 12 -2.96 -2.14 10.18
CA SER A 12 -2.87 -2.98 8.98
C SER A 12 -2.89 -2.14 7.69
N GLY A 13 -3.69 -1.08 7.63
CA GLY A 13 -3.71 -0.17 6.49
C GLY A 13 -2.38 0.56 6.28
N ILE A 14 -1.77 1.10 7.35
CA ILE A 14 -0.45 1.74 7.29
C ILE A 14 0.62 0.74 6.85
N PHE A 15 0.59 -0.47 7.42
CA PHE A 15 1.53 -1.54 7.06
C PHE A 15 1.44 -1.88 5.57
N LEU A 16 0.24 -2.03 5.02
CA LEU A 16 0.03 -2.35 3.60
C LEU A 16 0.46 -1.23 2.66
N VAL A 17 0.25 0.04 3.03
CA VAL A 17 0.77 1.18 2.27
C VAL A 17 2.29 1.19 2.27
N GLY A 18 2.91 0.91 3.42
CA GLY A 18 4.37 0.76 3.54
C GLY A 18 4.91 -0.40 2.70
N LEU A 19 4.23 -1.55 2.74
CA LEU A 19 4.56 -2.73 1.94
C LEU A 19 4.48 -2.43 0.45
N ALA A 20 3.44 -1.73 -0.01
CA ALA A 20 3.31 -1.31 -1.41
C ALA A 20 4.46 -0.40 -1.86
N GLY A 21 4.94 0.49 -0.99
CA GLY A 21 6.14 1.29 -1.25
C GLY A 21 7.39 0.44 -1.37
N LEU A 22 7.57 -0.52 -0.46
CA LEU A 22 8.73 -1.42 -0.42
C LEU A 22 8.76 -2.36 -1.63
N GLU A 23 7.62 -2.91 -2.02
CA GLU A 23 7.47 -3.73 -3.23
C GLU A 23 7.87 -2.95 -4.50
N LYS A 24 7.52 -1.66 -4.60
CA LYS A 24 7.99 -0.80 -5.71
C LYS A 24 9.50 -0.66 -5.70
N VAL A 25 10.11 -0.41 -4.53
CA VAL A 25 11.58 -0.33 -4.39
C VAL A 25 12.26 -1.63 -4.82
N ILE A 26 11.72 -2.79 -4.43
CA ILE A 26 12.23 -4.10 -4.85
C ILE A 26 12.14 -4.26 -6.38
N LEU A 27 11.01 -3.90 -6.98
CA LEU A 27 10.82 -3.96 -8.44
C LEU A 27 11.85 -3.08 -9.17
N PHE A 28 12.07 -1.86 -8.68
CA PHE A 28 13.10 -0.96 -9.21
C PHE A 28 14.49 -1.56 -9.08
N SER A 29 14.85 -2.11 -7.92
CA SER A 29 16.16 -2.73 -7.67
C SER A 29 16.42 -3.95 -8.57
N ALA A 30 15.41 -4.81 -8.75
CA ALA A 30 15.52 -6.00 -9.59
C ALA A 30 15.79 -5.67 -11.06
N VAL A 31 15.20 -4.59 -11.58
CA VAL A 31 15.43 -4.13 -12.95
C VAL A 31 16.73 -3.38 -13.09
N PHE A 32 17.07 -2.52 -12.12
CA PHE A 32 18.34 -1.80 -12.11
C PHE A 32 19.55 -2.75 -12.16
N ASN A 33 19.49 -3.87 -11.43
CA ASN A 33 20.54 -4.89 -11.44
C ASN A 33 20.66 -5.62 -12.80
N LYS A 34 19.58 -5.70 -13.59
CA LYS A 34 19.58 -6.37 -14.90
C LYS A 34 20.00 -5.49 -16.07
N THR A 35 19.69 -4.20 -16.05
CA THR A 35 19.83 -3.36 -17.25
C THR A 35 20.94 -2.32 -17.15
N HIS A 36 21.43 -1.99 -15.95
CA HIS A 36 22.41 -0.92 -15.71
C HIS A 36 22.06 0.44 -16.35
N ALA A 37 20.84 0.59 -16.85
CA ALA A 37 20.35 1.77 -17.55
C ALA A 37 19.46 2.58 -16.59
N MET A 38 19.93 3.78 -16.23
CA MET A 38 19.21 4.76 -15.38
C MET A 38 18.06 5.49 -16.09
N GLY A 39 17.66 5.06 -17.30
CA GLY A 39 16.55 5.68 -18.02
C GLY A 39 15.21 5.30 -17.40
N LYS A 40 14.40 6.28 -16.97
CA LYS A 40 13.03 6.05 -16.50
C LYS A 40 12.22 5.19 -17.47
N ASP A 41 12.40 5.40 -18.77
CA ASP A 41 11.72 4.64 -19.83
C ASP A 41 12.16 3.18 -19.91
N ALA A 42 13.45 2.90 -19.66
CA ALA A 42 13.98 1.55 -19.63
C ALA A 42 13.39 0.72 -18.48
N ILE A 43 13.07 1.37 -17.35
CA ILE A 43 12.46 0.72 -16.19
C ILE A 43 10.98 0.40 -16.45
N LEU A 44 10.24 1.35 -17.02
CA LEU A 44 8.82 1.15 -17.35
C LEU A 44 8.61 0.08 -18.44
N ILE A 45 9.53 -0.02 -19.41
CA ILE A 45 9.47 -1.04 -20.46
C ILE A 45 9.82 -2.43 -19.92
N ASN A 46 10.78 -2.53 -19.00
CA ASN A 46 11.25 -3.83 -18.50
C ASN A 46 10.41 -4.41 -17.36
N ILE A 47 9.59 -3.60 -16.67
CA ILE A 47 8.68 -4.10 -15.63
C ILE A 47 7.31 -4.33 -16.27
N PRO A 48 6.83 -5.59 -16.38
CA PRO A 48 5.48 -5.88 -16.84
C PRO A 48 4.44 -5.11 -16.02
N GLY A 49 3.45 -4.51 -16.68
CA GLY A 49 2.36 -3.76 -16.04
C GLY A 49 1.64 -4.52 -14.91
N TYR A 50 1.64 -5.85 -14.98
CA TYR A 50 1.13 -6.73 -13.92
C TYR A 50 1.77 -6.46 -12.55
N PHE A 51 3.09 -6.27 -12.48
CA PHE A 51 3.79 -6.04 -11.20
C PHE A 51 3.46 -4.67 -10.60
N TRP A 52 3.30 -3.65 -11.46
CA TRP A 52 2.82 -2.33 -11.05
C TRP A 52 1.38 -2.39 -10.53
N ASN A 53 0.54 -3.21 -11.15
CA ASN A 53 -0.84 -3.40 -10.70
C ASN A 53 -0.88 -4.07 -9.34
N ILE A 54 -0.09 -5.12 -9.08
CA ILE A 54 -0.04 -5.75 -7.74
C ILE A 54 0.31 -4.72 -6.67
N THR A 55 1.38 -3.96 -6.86
CA THR A 55 1.81 -2.94 -5.88
C THR A 55 0.77 -1.85 -5.67
N ASN A 56 0.11 -1.43 -6.75
CA ASN A 56 -0.96 -0.45 -6.66
C ASN A 56 -2.18 -1.03 -5.92
N TYR A 57 -2.55 -2.30 -6.16
CA TYR A 57 -3.63 -2.96 -5.42
C TYR A 57 -3.31 -3.07 -3.93
N THR A 58 -2.10 -3.47 -3.55
CA THR A 58 -1.65 -3.51 -2.14
C THR A 58 -1.78 -2.12 -1.50
N GLY A 59 -1.36 -1.07 -2.23
CA GLY A 59 -1.44 0.31 -1.75
C GLY A 59 -2.88 0.82 -1.61
N TYR A 60 -3.74 0.59 -2.60
CA TYR A 60 -5.15 0.97 -2.56
C TYR A 60 -5.90 0.22 -1.46
N PHE A 61 -5.64 -1.08 -1.31
CA PHE A 61 -6.24 -1.88 -0.24
C PHE A 61 -5.83 -1.36 1.14
N GLY A 62 -4.53 -1.07 1.34
CA GLY A 62 -4.04 -0.42 2.55
C GLY A 62 -4.74 0.92 2.82
N PHE A 63 -4.86 1.77 1.81
CA PHE A 63 -5.54 3.07 1.93
C PHE A 63 -7.02 2.91 2.31
N THR A 64 -7.74 1.98 1.67
CA THR A 64 -9.15 1.71 2.02
C THR A 64 -9.33 1.22 3.45
N LEU A 65 -8.39 0.43 3.98
CA LEU A 65 -8.41 -0.02 5.38
C LEU A 65 -8.18 1.13 6.36
N ILE A 66 -7.30 2.09 6.03
CA ILE A 66 -7.13 3.31 6.83
C ILE A 66 -8.43 4.11 6.86
N VAL A 67 -9.05 4.34 5.69
CA VAL A 67 -10.32 5.08 5.58
C VAL A 67 -11.43 4.37 6.37
N ALA A 68 -11.55 3.05 6.25
CA ALA A 68 -12.50 2.25 7.02
C ALA A 68 -12.23 2.35 8.53
N GLY A 69 -10.97 2.29 8.95
CA GLY A 69 -10.56 2.47 10.34
C GLY A 69 -10.97 3.84 10.90
N ILE A 70 -10.73 4.91 10.14
CA ILE A 70 -11.15 6.28 10.50
C ILE A 70 -12.68 6.37 10.56
N ALA A 71 -13.40 5.81 9.59
CA ALA A 71 -14.85 5.81 9.58
C ALA A 71 -15.43 5.11 10.84
N VAL A 72 -14.84 3.99 11.26
CA VAL A 72 -15.23 3.31 12.51
C VAL A 72 -14.93 4.18 13.74
N VAL A 73 -13.80 4.91 13.77
CA VAL A 73 -13.47 5.86 14.85
C VAL A 73 -14.52 6.99 14.93
N VAL A 74 -14.91 7.56 13.79
CA VAL A 74 -15.91 8.63 13.75
C VAL A 74 -17.28 8.09 14.18
N TYR A 75 -17.71 6.97 13.60
CA TYR A 75 -19.01 6.36 13.89
C TYR A 75 -19.19 6.03 15.38
N SER A 76 -18.14 5.48 15.98
CA SER A 76 -18.18 5.13 17.39
C SER A 76 -18.19 6.35 18.32
N LYS A 77 -17.50 7.44 17.96
CA LYS A 77 -17.63 8.72 18.68
C LYS A 77 -19.05 9.28 18.58
N VAL A 78 -19.67 9.22 17.40
CA VAL A 78 -21.05 9.71 17.18
C VAL A 78 -22.07 8.90 17.98
N LYS A 79 -21.89 7.58 18.06
CA LYS A 79 -22.83 6.68 18.76
C LYS A 79 -22.58 6.58 20.27
N GLY A 80 -21.52 7.19 20.80
CA GLY A 80 -21.18 7.14 22.22
C GLY A 80 -20.73 5.77 22.72
N ILE A 81 -20.16 4.93 21.84
CA ILE A 81 -19.72 3.54 22.13
C ILE A 81 -18.19 3.41 22.08
#